data_AF-A0A3C0MH08-F1
#
_entry.id   AF-A0A3C0MH08-F1
#
_cell.length_a   1.000
_cell.length_b   1.000
_cell.length_c   1.000
_cell.angle_alpha   90.00
_cell.angle_beta   90.00
_cell.angle_gamma   90.00
#
_symmetry.space_group_name_H-M   'P 1'
#
loop_
_entity.id
_entity.type
_entity.pdbx_description
1 polymer ?
#
loop_
_entity_poly.entity_id
_entity_poly.type
_entity_poly.pdbx_seq_one_letter_code
_entity_poly.pdbx_strand_id
1 'polypeptide(L)'
;LFDGRTELSEHPLLRLLDRPNPAESGSSLMEAWYGHLQTAGNAYLEAATISGEVRELYALRPDRMKVMPGPAGWPQGFEYTVGGQTARFRADSDGFMPILHMKLFNPLNDHYGMSPAEAASTAIDTHNAGADWNKALLDNGARPSGALIYRGAKDSPNLSDQQFERLKEELEAQFQGARNAGRPLLLEGGLEWQSLSHSPQELDLSGVRYAAAREIALAFGVPPMLLGIPGDATYNNYREANLAFWRQTALPLVAKTAQALTNWLRPRFGSTLRLAYDTDAVEALSAERDALWDRVGRAEFLTTDEKRSATGYGSLI
;
A
#
# COMPACT_ATOMS: atom_id res chain seq x y z
N LEU A 1 23.40 -12.93 9.90
CA LEU A 1 22.88 -14.31 9.63
C LEU A 1 23.28 -15.17 10.82
N PHE A 2 22.55 -16.23 11.17
CA PHE A 2 22.97 -17.13 12.25
C PHE A 2 23.18 -18.56 11.76
N ASP A 3 24.21 -19.22 12.26
CA ASP A 3 24.40 -20.67 12.21
C ASP A 3 24.39 -21.21 13.64
N GLY A 4 23.28 -21.86 14.02
CA GLY A 4 23.01 -22.18 15.41
C GLY A 4 23.00 -20.93 16.30
N ARG A 5 23.99 -20.80 17.19
CA ARG A 5 24.20 -19.64 18.08
C ARG A 5 25.22 -18.63 17.56
N THR A 6 25.96 -18.98 16.53
CA THR A 6 27.02 -18.14 15.97
C THR A 6 26.43 -17.15 14.98
N GLU A 7 26.78 -15.88 15.14
CA GLU A 7 26.42 -14.85 14.18
C GLU A 7 27.46 -14.78 13.05
N LEU A 8 26.98 -14.83 11.82
CA LEU A 8 27.74 -14.73 10.59
C LEU A 8 27.50 -13.36 9.96
N SER A 9 28.56 -12.57 9.84
CA SER A 9 28.60 -11.31 9.08
C SER A 9 28.84 -11.52 7.59
N GLU A 10 29.48 -12.63 7.23
CA GLU A 10 29.79 -12.99 5.84
C GLU A 10 29.24 -14.37 5.49
N HIS A 11 28.44 -14.43 4.41
CA HIS A 11 27.91 -15.68 3.88
C HIS A 11 27.43 -15.48 2.43
N PRO A 12 27.52 -16.49 1.53
CA PRO A 12 26.96 -16.39 0.18
C PRO A 12 25.48 -15.96 0.15
N LEU A 13 24.68 -16.45 1.10
CA LEU A 13 23.28 -16.03 1.26
C LEU A 13 23.11 -14.54 1.56
N LEU A 14 23.97 -13.94 2.40
CA LEU A 14 23.89 -12.50 2.69
C LEU A 14 24.20 -11.67 1.44
N ARG A 15 25.19 -12.09 0.65
CA ARG A 15 25.52 -11.44 -0.64
C ARG A 15 24.38 -11.57 -1.65
N LEU A 16 23.73 -12.73 -1.70
CA LEU A 16 22.56 -12.94 -2.56
C LEU A 16 21.38 -12.05 -2.12
N LEU A 17 21.13 -11.89 -0.83
CA LEU A 17 20.03 -11.04 -0.37
C LEU A 17 20.31 -9.54 -0.59
N ASP A 18 21.58 -9.11 -0.50
CA ASP A 18 21.99 -7.73 -0.76
C ASP A 18 21.90 -7.37 -2.26
N ARG A 19 22.33 -8.29 -3.13
CA ARG A 19 22.21 -8.18 -4.58
C ARG A 19 21.56 -9.43 -5.18
N PRO A 20 20.22 -9.49 -5.22
CA PRO A 20 19.47 -10.69 -5.61
C PRO A 20 19.60 -11.06 -7.07
N ASN A 21 19.81 -10.08 -7.94
CA ASN A 21 20.05 -10.29 -9.36
C ASN A 21 20.85 -9.09 -9.92
N PRO A 22 21.27 -9.12 -11.19
CA PRO A 22 22.04 -8.02 -11.77
C PRO A 22 21.30 -6.67 -11.85
N ALA A 23 19.95 -6.70 -11.85
CA ALA A 23 19.09 -5.56 -12.18
C ALA A 23 18.64 -4.76 -10.96
N GLU A 24 18.49 -5.38 -9.79
CA GLU A 24 17.93 -4.72 -8.60
C GLU A 24 18.70 -5.02 -7.30
N SER A 25 18.46 -4.17 -6.31
CA SER A 25 18.99 -4.32 -4.95
C SER A 25 18.09 -5.20 -4.09
N GLY A 26 18.62 -5.70 -2.98
CA GLY A 26 17.85 -6.42 -1.97
C GLY A 26 16.65 -5.63 -1.46
N SER A 27 16.80 -4.33 -1.24
CA SER A 27 15.70 -3.46 -0.82
C SER A 27 14.58 -3.38 -1.87
N SER A 28 14.92 -3.31 -3.16
CA SER A 28 13.95 -3.29 -4.25
C SER A 28 13.18 -4.60 -4.35
N LEU A 29 13.87 -5.74 -4.20
CA LEU A 29 13.23 -7.05 -4.16
C LEU A 29 12.25 -7.15 -2.98
N MET A 30 12.65 -6.68 -1.79
CA MET A 30 11.80 -6.70 -0.60
C MET A 30 10.59 -5.77 -0.75
N GLU A 31 10.77 -4.60 -1.38
CA GLU A 31 9.65 -3.71 -1.71
C GLU A 31 8.63 -4.40 -2.61
N ALA A 32 9.08 -5.07 -3.69
CA ALA A 32 8.20 -5.85 -4.55
C ALA A 32 7.53 -7.01 -3.81
N TRP A 33 8.28 -7.74 -2.97
CA TRP A 33 7.77 -8.84 -2.16
C TRP A 33 6.64 -8.41 -1.22
N TYR A 34 6.87 -7.37 -0.41
CA TYR A 34 5.84 -6.86 0.51
C TYR A 34 4.70 -6.18 -0.25
N GLY A 35 4.99 -5.46 -1.34
CA GLY A 35 3.97 -4.87 -2.20
C GLY A 35 3.01 -5.92 -2.74
N HIS A 36 3.53 -7.02 -3.29
CA HIS A 36 2.73 -8.15 -3.74
C HIS A 36 1.93 -8.81 -2.61
N LEU A 37 2.55 -9.04 -1.46
CA LEU A 37 1.88 -9.65 -0.32
C LEU A 37 0.70 -8.80 0.18
N GLN A 38 0.89 -7.49 0.30
CA GLN A 38 -0.13 -6.59 0.84
C GLN A 38 -1.24 -6.26 -0.16
N THR A 39 -0.95 -6.28 -1.47
CA THR A 39 -1.94 -5.97 -2.52
C THR A 39 -2.67 -7.20 -3.05
N ALA A 40 -1.97 -8.33 -3.21
CA ALA A 40 -2.51 -9.55 -3.79
C ALA A 40 -2.64 -10.72 -2.79
N GLY A 41 -2.21 -10.54 -1.54
CA GLY A 41 -2.27 -11.59 -0.51
C GLY A 41 -1.24 -12.69 -0.69
N ASN A 42 -0.45 -12.62 -1.77
CA ASN A 42 0.46 -13.65 -2.24
C ASN A 42 1.73 -12.98 -2.75
N ALA A 43 2.88 -13.55 -2.42
CA ALA A 43 4.18 -13.13 -2.93
C ALA A 43 4.99 -14.35 -3.34
N TYR A 44 5.73 -14.21 -4.44
CA TYR A 44 6.49 -15.29 -5.06
C TYR A 44 7.93 -14.86 -5.28
N LEU A 45 8.87 -15.71 -4.88
CA LEU A 45 10.28 -15.58 -5.27
C LEU A 45 10.68 -16.82 -6.06
N GLU A 46 11.27 -16.59 -7.23
CA GLU A 46 11.97 -17.62 -7.99
C GLU A 46 13.44 -17.65 -7.56
N ALA A 47 13.97 -18.84 -7.29
CA ALA A 47 15.40 -19.10 -7.17
C ALA A 47 15.92 -19.66 -8.49
N ALA A 48 16.62 -18.81 -9.25
CA ALA A 48 17.32 -19.24 -10.45
C ALA A 48 18.61 -19.96 -10.05
N THR A 49 18.74 -21.21 -10.50
CA THR A 49 19.87 -22.09 -10.17
C THR A 49 20.78 -22.30 -11.36
N ILE A 50 22.09 -22.34 -11.11
CA ILE A 50 23.11 -22.73 -12.09
C ILE A 50 23.96 -23.83 -11.45
N SER A 51 24.00 -25.01 -12.09
CA SER A 51 24.72 -26.18 -11.57
C SER A 51 24.32 -26.58 -10.15
N GLY A 52 23.04 -26.42 -9.81
CA GLY A 52 22.49 -26.75 -8.48
C GLY A 52 22.67 -25.68 -7.40
N GLU A 53 23.41 -24.60 -7.68
CA GLU A 53 23.56 -23.47 -6.77
C GLU A 53 22.57 -22.37 -7.10
N VAL A 54 21.88 -21.83 -6.09
CA VAL A 54 21.03 -20.63 -6.26
C VAL A 54 21.94 -19.43 -6.51
N ARG A 55 21.77 -18.79 -7.66
CA ARG A 55 22.56 -17.63 -8.08
C ARG A 55 21.78 -16.33 -8.01
N GLU A 56 20.48 -16.39 -8.28
CA GLU A 56 19.65 -15.21 -8.41
C GLU A 56 18.26 -15.43 -7.81
N LEU A 57 17.66 -14.34 -7.35
CA LEU A 57 16.30 -14.29 -6.84
C LEU A 57 15.48 -13.28 -7.65
N TYR A 58 14.26 -13.65 -8.03
CA TYR A 58 13.34 -12.79 -8.77
C TYR A 58 11.97 -12.75 -8.11
N ALA A 59 11.45 -11.56 -7.84
CA ALA A 59 10.08 -11.38 -7.39
C ALA A 59 9.12 -11.55 -8.56
N LEU A 60 8.34 -12.63 -8.54
CA LEU A 60 7.34 -12.91 -9.58
C LEU A 60 6.00 -12.26 -9.23
N ARG A 61 5.39 -11.69 -10.27
CA ARG A 61 4.08 -11.01 -10.19
C ARG A 61 2.95 -12.01 -9.87
N PRO A 62 2.19 -11.82 -8.77
CA PRO A 62 1.13 -12.73 -8.37
C PRO A 62 -0.01 -12.85 -9.39
N ASP A 63 -0.33 -11.77 -10.11
CA ASP A 63 -1.40 -11.76 -11.13
C ASP A 63 -1.13 -12.70 -12.32
N ARG A 64 0.12 -13.14 -12.46
CA ARG A 64 0.58 -14.04 -13.53
C ARG A 64 0.91 -15.44 -13.02
N MET A 65 0.80 -15.67 -11.71
CA MET A 65 1.11 -16.93 -11.07
C MET A 65 -0.13 -17.78 -10.85
N LYS A 66 -0.01 -19.08 -11.08
CA LYS A 66 -1.00 -20.08 -10.69
C LYS A 66 -0.36 -21.25 -9.96
N VAL A 67 -0.97 -21.68 -8.87
CA VAL A 67 -0.65 -22.94 -8.19
C VAL A 67 -1.11 -24.11 -9.04
N MET A 68 -0.24 -25.10 -9.24
CA MET A 68 -0.60 -26.42 -9.77
C MET A 68 -0.83 -27.39 -8.61
N PRO A 69 -2.09 -27.63 -8.19
CA PRO A 69 -2.37 -28.63 -7.16
C PRO A 69 -2.14 -30.05 -7.70
N GLY A 70 -1.58 -30.91 -6.85
CA GLY A 70 -1.48 -32.33 -7.11
C GLY A 70 -2.79 -33.07 -6.86
N PRO A 71 -2.82 -34.41 -7.06
CA PRO A 71 -4.02 -35.22 -6.86
C PRO A 71 -4.59 -35.16 -5.43
N ALA A 72 -3.74 -34.89 -4.44
CA ALA A 72 -4.13 -34.75 -3.03
C ALA A 72 -4.42 -33.29 -2.62
N GLY A 73 -4.50 -32.36 -3.57
CA GLY A 73 -4.73 -30.93 -3.32
C GLY A 73 -3.49 -30.13 -2.93
N TRP A 74 -2.39 -30.76 -2.52
CA TRP A 74 -1.15 -30.03 -2.19
C TRP A 74 -0.49 -29.40 -3.42
N PRO A 75 0.06 -28.17 -3.33
CA PRO A 75 0.84 -27.56 -4.41
C PRO A 75 2.01 -28.47 -4.83
N GLN A 76 2.04 -28.88 -6.11
CA GLN A 76 3.15 -29.64 -6.70
C GLN A 76 4.01 -28.80 -7.63
N GLY A 77 3.59 -27.57 -7.92
CA GLY A 77 4.33 -26.64 -8.72
C GLY A 77 3.52 -25.39 -9.01
N PHE A 78 4.04 -24.61 -9.94
CA PHE A 78 3.61 -23.25 -10.20
C PHE A 78 3.71 -22.94 -11.69
N GLU A 79 2.73 -22.23 -12.25
CA GLU A 79 2.77 -21.73 -13.63
C GLU A 79 2.89 -20.21 -13.62
N TYR A 80 3.81 -19.67 -14.42
CA TYR A 80 3.93 -18.24 -14.68
C TYR A 80 3.61 -17.96 -16.14
N THR A 81 2.58 -17.15 -16.40
CA THR A 81 2.13 -16.85 -17.77
C THR A 81 2.39 -15.39 -18.13
N VAL A 82 3.12 -15.16 -19.23
CA VAL A 82 3.38 -13.82 -19.77
C VAL A 82 3.35 -13.86 -21.30
N GLY A 83 2.64 -12.93 -21.93
CA GLY A 83 2.60 -12.82 -23.40
C GLY A 83 2.09 -14.08 -24.11
N GLY A 84 1.21 -14.87 -23.47
CA GLY A 84 0.71 -16.14 -24.01
C GLY A 84 1.66 -17.34 -23.86
N GLN A 85 2.84 -17.14 -23.26
CA GLN A 85 3.77 -18.22 -22.94
C GLN A 85 3.68 -18.57 -21.46
N THR A 86 3.76 -19.86 -21.13
CA THR A 86 3.68 -20.37 -19.76
C THR A 86 4.97 -21.10 -19.39
N ALA A 87 5.68 -20.58 -18.39
CA ALA A 87 6.75 -21.29 -17.70
C ALA A 87 6.15 -22.14 -16.57
N ARG A 88 6.69 -23.34 -16.39
CA ARG A 88 6.24 -24.27 -15.35
C ARG A 88 7.38 -24.58 -14.41
N PHE A 89 7.16 -24.34 -13.12
CA PHE A 89 8.08 -24.62 -12.05
C PHE A 89 7.59 -25.83 -11.27
N ARG A 90 8.49 -26.78 -11.01
CA ARG A 90 8.26 -27.96 -10.18
C ARG A 90 9.48 -28.15 -9.30
N ALA A 91 9.36 -28.99 -8.28
CA ALA A 91 10.51 -29.38 -7.49
C ALA A 91 11.62 -29.99 -8.37
N ASP A 92 12.86 -29.63 -8.09
CA ASP A 92 14.06 -30.25 -8.65
C ASP A 92 14.12 -31.74 -8.26
N SER A 93 15.04 -32.49 -8.86
CA SER A 93 15.22 -33.93 -8.59
C SER A 93 15.55 -34.25 -7.13
N ASP A 94 16.11 -33.29 -6.40
CA ASP A 94 16.41 -33.38 -4.96
C ASP A 94 15.29 -32.85 -4.06
N GLY A 95 14.13 -32.49 -4.63
CA GLY A 95 12.95 -32.03 -3.92
C GLY A 95 12.91 -30.53 -3.62
N PHE A 96 13.92 -29.76 -4.01
CA PHE A 96 13.89 -28.31 -3.83
C PHE A 96 12.85 -27.66 -4.74
N MET A 97 11.90 -26.91 -4.16
CA MET A 97 10.96 -26.12 -4.94
C MET A 97 11.60 -24.78 -5.32
N PRO A 98 11.80 -24.47 -6.63
CA PRO A 98 12.45 -23.23 -7.06
C PRO A 98 11.57 -21.98 -6.85
N ILE A 99 10.34 -22.15 -6.38
CA ILE A 99 9.44 -21.05 -6.03
C ILE A 99 9.17 -21.07 -4.52
N LEU A 100 9.46 -19.95 -3.85
CA LEU A 100 8.88 -19.65 -2.55
C LEU A 100 7.54 -18.95 -2.78
N HIS A 101 6.45 -19.55 -2.32
CA HIS A 101 5.15 -18.91 -2.23
C HIS A 101 4.84 -18.57 -0.77
N MET A 102 4.82 -17.27 -0.46
CA MET A 102 4.29 -16.79 0.81
C MET A 102 2.90 -16.23 0.62
N LYS A 103 1.98 -16.62 1.50
CA LYS A 103 0.59 -16.14 1.49
C LYS A 103 0.17 -15.58 2.84
N LEU A 104 -0.70 -14.58 2.81
CA LEU A 104 -1.47 -14.17 3.96
C LEU A 104 -2.54 -15.23 4.29
N PHE A 105 -3.10 -15.15 5.49
CA PHE A 105 -4.15 -16.09 5.87
C PHE A 105 -5.40 -15.86 5.01
N ASN A 106 -6.03 -16.95 4.55
CA ASN A 106 -7.31 -16.89 3.87
C ASN A 106 -8.20 -18.01 4.42
N PRO A 107 -9.34 -17.69 5.04
CA PRO A 107 -10.24 -18.71 5.59
C PRO A 107 -11.05 -19.45 4.51
N LEU A 108 -11.08 -18.96 3.27
CA LEU A 108 -11.92 -19.46 2.19
C LEU A 108 -11.12 -20.08 1.02
N ASN A 109 -9.79 -20.03 1.07
CA ASN A 109 -8.94 -20.52 -0.02
C ASN A 109 -7.70 -21.25 0.51
N ASP A 110 -7.57 -22.52 0.13
CA ASP A 110 -6.47 -23.38 0.57
C ASP A 110 -5.14 -23.08 -0.13
N HIS A 111 -5.16 -22.36 -1.25
CA HIS A 111 -3.98 -22.11 -2.08
C HIS A 111 -3.49 -20.66 -1.97
N TYR A 112 -4.38 -19.68 -1.95
CA TYR A 112 -4.03 -18.27 -2.03
C TYR A 112 -4.38 -17.50 -0.76
N GLY A 113 -3.59 -16.47 -0.45
CA GLY A 113 -3.86 -15.55 0.66
C GLY A 113 -4.92 -14.50 0.31
N MET A 114 -5.56 -13.95 1.34
CA MET A 114 -6.46 -12.79 1.26
C MET A 114 -5.66 -11.52 1.52
N SER A 115 -5.79 -10.51 0.67
CA SER A 115 -5.01 -9.28 0.82
C SER A 115 -5.72 -8.26 1.72
N PRO A 116 -4.97 -7.40 2.44
CA PRO A 116 -5.51 -6.20 3.06
C PRO A 116 -6.32 -5.33 2.10
N ALA A 117 -5.87 -5.22 0.84
CA ALA A 117 -6.58 -4.47 -0.19
C ALA A 117 -7.96 -5.08 -0.52
N GLU A 118 -8.06 -6.40 -0.58
CA GLU A 118 -9.33 -7.12 -0.78
C GLU A 118 -10.28 -6.87 0.39
N ALA A 119 -9.78 -6.96 1.63
CA ALA A 119 -10.56 -6.68 2.84
C ALA A 119 -11.06 -5.23 2.90
N ALA A 120 -10.30 -4.27 2.34
CA ALA A 120 -10.64 -2.85 2.27
C ALA A 120 -11.40 -2.43 1.00
N SER A 121 -11.76 -3.37 0.12
CA SER A 121 -12.29 -3.07 -1.23
C SER A 121 -13.43 -2.04 -1.23
N THR A 122 -14.45 -2.20 -0.39
CA THR A 122 -15.56 -1.23 -0.28
C THR A 122 -15.10 0.17 0.17
N ALA A 123 -14.14 0.24 1.09
CA ALA A 123 -13.59 1.52 1.53
C ALA A 123 -12.76 2.19 0.42
N ILE A 124 -12.00 1.41 -0.34
CA ILE A 124 -11.26 1.88 -1.52
C ILE A 124 -12.24 2.44 -2.56
N ASP A 125 -13.29 1.71 -2.90
CA ASP A 125 -14.31 2.16 -3.85
C ASP A 125 -14.98 3.44 -3.38
N THR A 126 -15.36 3.52 -2.11
CA THR A 126 -15.97 4.72 -1.51
C THR A 126 -15.03 5.92 -1.57
N HIS A 127 -13.74 5.73 -1.26
CA HIS A 127 -12.74 6.79 -1.32
C HIS A 127 -12.52 7.29 -2.76
N ASN A 128 -12.46 6.38 -3.74
CA ASN A 128 -12.30 6.71 -5.16
C ASN A 128 -13.53 7.44 -5.70
N ALA A 129 -14.74 6.93 -5.45
CA ALA A 129 -15.97 7.57 -5.90
C ALA A 129 -16.13 8.98 -5.31
N GLY A 130 -15.75 9.18 -4.04
CA GLY A 130 -15.73 10.51 -3.43
C GLY A 130 -14.75 11.47 -4.12
N ALA A 131 -13.58 10.99 -4.53
CA ALA A 131 -12.62 11.80 -5.28
C ALA A 131 -13.12 12.15 -6.69
N ASP A 132 -13.69 11.17 -7.40
CA ASP A 132 -14.25 11.36 -8.74
C ASP A 132 -15.45 12.30 -8.71
N TRP A 133 -16.32 12.18 -7.71
CA TRP A 133 -17.45 13.09 -7.52
C TRP A 133 -16.99 14.52 -7.27
N ASN A 134 -16.00 14.72 -6.38
CA ASN A 134 -15.42 16.04 -6.11
C ASN A 134 -14.79 16.65 -7.37
N LYS A 135 -14.03 15.85 -8.11
CA LYS A 135 -13.43 16.28 -9.37
C LYS A 135 -14.51 16.66 -10.38
N ALA A 136 -15.51 15.81 -10.60
CA ALA A 136 -16.61 16.09 -11.50
C ALA A 136 -17.40 17.33 -11.07
N LEU A 137 -17.58 17.56 -9.77
CA LEU A 137 -18.20 18.77 -9.26
C LEU A 137 -17.39 20.03 -9.59
N LEU A 138 -16.05 19.95 -9.56
CA LEU A 138 -15.17 21.07 -9.92
C LEU A 138 -15.11 21.28 -11.43
N ASP A 139 -14.96 20.21 -12.20
CA ASP A 139 -14.89 20.23 -13.68
C ASP A 139 -16.20 20.75 -14.29
N ASN A 140 -17.34 20.26 -13.77
CA ASN A 140 -18.67 20.73 -14.15
C ASN A 140 -19.14 21.94 -13.31
N GLY A 141 -18.27 22.40 -12.40
CA GLY A 141 -18.49 23.47 -11.44
C GLY A 141 -18.47 24.87 -12.04
N ALA A 142 -18.29 24.99 -13.36
CA ALA A 142 -18.82 26.09 -14.14
C ALA A 142 -20.36 26.05 -14.12
N ARG A 143 -20.95 26.08 -12.92
CA ARG A 143 -22.39 26.24 -12.74
C ARG A 143 -22.74 27.63 -13.28
N PRO A 144 -23.83 27.78 -14.04
CA PRO A 144 -24.42 29.09 -14.23
C PRO A 144 -24.66 29.66 -12.83
N SER A 145 -24.05 30.82 -12.52
CA SER A 145 -24.28 31.52 -11.26
C SER A 145 -25.75 31.88 -11.05
N GLY A 146 -26.54 31.78 -12.12
CA GLY A 146 -27.98 31.91 -12.19
C GLY A 146 -28.46 31.66 -13.62
N ALA A 147 -29.76 31.69 -13.79
CA ALA A 147 -30.40 31.72 -15.10
C ALA A 147 -31.01 33.10 -15.32
N LEU A 148 -30.86 33.62 -16.54
CA LEU A 148 -31.57 34.82 -16.96
C LEU A 148 -32.93 34.41 -17.52
N ILE A 149 -34.00 34.83 -16.84
CA ILE A 149 -35.37 34.49 -17.18
C ILE A 149 -36.01 35.70 -17.85
N TYR A 150 -36.46 35.52 -19.09
CA TYR A 150 -37.23 36.54 -19.80
C TYR A 150 -38.73 36.29 -19.62
N ARG A 151 -39.46 37.28 -19.08
CA ARG A 151 -40.92 37.28 -19.03
C ARG A 151 -41.45 38.33 -20.01
N GLY A 152 -41.69 37.92 -21.26
CA GLY A 152 -42.19 38.79 -22.32
C GLY A 152 -43.63 39.28 -22.11
N ALA A 153 -44.05 40.25 -22.93
CA ALA A 153 -45.43 40.73 -22.96
C ALA A 153 -46.38 39.67 -23.56
N LYS A 154 -47.69 39.75 -23.24
CA LYS A 154 -48.70 38.75 -23.67
C LYS A 154 -48.73 38.49 -25.18
N ASP A 155 -48.37 39.48 -25.99
CA ASP A 155 -48.41 39.40 -27.46
C ASP A 155 -47.03 39.05 -28.08
N SER A 156 -45.97 38.96 -27.27
CA SER A 156 -44.61 38.60 -27.71
C SER A 156 -43.86 37.88 -26.57
N PRO A 157 -44.10 36.57 -26.40
CA PRO A 157 -43.59 35.81 -25.26
C PRO A 157 -42.08 35.48 -25.35
N ASN A 158 -41.50 35.53 -26.56
CA ASN A 158 -40.11 35.16 -26.82
C ASN A 158 -39.30 36.36 -27.32
N LEU A 159 -37.99 36.34 -27.08
CA LEU A 159 -37.05 37.26 -27.72
C LEU A 159 -36.96 36.95 -29.23
N SER A 160 -36.79 37.98 -30.06
CA SER A 160 -36.39 37.76 -31.45
C SER A 160 -34.94 37.27 -31.52
N ASP A 161 -34.57 36.58 -32.61
CA ASP A 161 -33.20 36.07 -32.80
C ASP A 161 -32.15 37.20 -32.68
N GLN A 162 -32.48 38.39 -33.19
CA GLN A 162 -31.61 39.56 -33.07
C GLN A 162 -31.45 40.05 -31.63
N GLN A 163 -32.51 39.99 -30.82
CA GLN A 163 -32.45 40.36 -29.40
C GLN A 163 -31.69 39.31 -28.59
N PHE A 164 -31.85 38.03 -28.93
CA PHE A 164 -31.14 36.92 -28.28
C PHE A 164 -29.63 37.00 -28.51
N GLU A 165 -29.19 37.18 -29.77
CA GLU A 165 -27.75 37.29 -30.08
C GLU A 165 -27.12 38.52 -29.42
N ARG A 166 -27.80 39.68 -29.42
CA ARG A 166 -27.31 40.87 -28.70
C ARG A 166 -27.13 40.61 -27.21
N LEU A 167 -28.12 39.97 -26.58
CA LEU A 167 -28.09 39.66 -25.15
C LEU A 167 -26.98 38.67 -24.81
N LYS A 168 -26.75 37.67 -25.69
CA LYS A 168 -25.66 36.71 -25.56
C LYS A 168 -24.30 37.39 -25.67
N GLU A 169 -24.09 38.27 -26.64
CA GLU A 169 -22.84 39.04 -26.79
C GLU A 169 -22.57 39.95 -25.58
N GLU A 170 -23.60 40.64 -25.07
CA GLU A 170 -23.48 41.48 -23.87
C GLU A 170 -23.13 40.65 -22.62
N LEU A 171 -23.75 39.47 -22.45
CA LEU A 171 -23.45 38.53 -21.36
C LEU A 171 -22.02 37.98 -21.45
N GLU A 172 -21.59 37.54 -22.63
CA GLU A 172 -20.24 37.02 -22.83
C GLU A 172 -19.18 38.10 -22.55
N ALA A 173 -19.40 39.33 -23.02
CA ALA A 173 -18.50 40.46 -22.79
C ALA A 173 -18.42 40.90 -21.32
N GLN A 174 -19.53 40.84 -20.58
CA GLN A 174 -19.60 41.33 -19.21
C GLN A 174 -19.30 40.28 -18.14
N PHE A 175 -19.42 38.98 -18.43
CA PHE A 175 -19.33 37.91 -17.41
C PHE A 175 -18.28 36.83 -17.68
N GLN A 176 -17.64 36.78 -18.86
CA GLN A 176 -16.52 35.84 -19.05
C GLN A 176 -15.23 36.34 -18.38
N GLY A 177 -14.54 35.44 -17.68
CA GLY A 177 -13.23 35.66 -17.08
C GLY A 177 -13.26 36.15 -15.62
N ALA A 178 -12.23 35.75 -14.86
CA ALA A 178 -12.13 36.02 -13.41
C ALA A 178 -12.18 37.52 -13.03
N ARG A 179 -11.84 38.43 -13.96
CA ARG A 179 -11.87 39.89 -13.74
C ARG A 179 -13.28 40.48 -13.72
N ASN A 180 -14.27 39.77 -14.23
CA ASN A 180 -15.65 40.24 -14.38
C ASN A 180 -16.57 39.73 -13.25
N ALA A 181 -16.04 38.97 -12.30
CA ALA A 181 -16.79 38.46 -11.15
C ALA A 181 -17.32 39.61 -10.27
N GLY A 182 -18.62 39.59 -9.95
CA GLY A 182 -19.26 40.55 -9.05
C GLY A 182 -19.70 41.88 -9.69
N ARG A 183 -19.65 42.02 -11.01
CA ARG A 183 -20.17 43.20 -11.70
C ARG A 183 -21.71 43.24 -11.63
N PRO A 184 -22.32 44.40 -11.29
CA PRO A 184 -23.78 44.54 -11.32
C PRO A 184 -24.33 44.34 -12.74
N LEU A 185 -25.36 43.51 -12.88
CA LEU A 185 -26.05 43.26 -14.14
C LEU A 185 -27.25 44.20 -14.26
N LEU A 186 -27.32 44.98 -15.34
CA LEU A 186 -28.49 45.80 -15.66
C LEU A 186 -29.49 44.95 -16.43
N LEU A 187 -30.72 44.87 -15.91
CA LEU A 187 -31.80 44.07 -16.50
C LEU A 187 -32.93 44.99 -16.96
N GLU A 188 -33.34 44.85 -18.22
CA GLU A 188 -34.42 45.62 -18.84
C GLU A 188 -35.54 44.71 -19.37
N GLY A 189 -36.74 45.26 -19.61
CA GLY A 189 -37.76 44.60 -20.44
C GLY A 189 -38.31 43.26 -19.94
N GLY A 190 -38.41 43.03 -18.62
CA GLY A 190 -38.95 41.77 -18.07
C GLY A 190 -37.91 40.65 -17.92
N LEU A 191 -36.62 40.98 -18.05
CA LEU A 191 -35.51 40.10 -17.66
C LEU A 191 -35.38 40.06 -16.13
N GLU A 192 -35.27 38.85 -15.59
CA GLU A 192 -35.08 38.57 -14.17
C GLU A 192 -33.90 37.60 -14.00
N TRP A 193 -32.95 37.95 -13.13
CA TRP A 193 -31.88 37.03 -12.78
C TRP A 193 -32.31 36.15 -11.61
N GLN A 194 -32.44 34.84 -11.84
CA GLN A 194 -32.67 33.86 -10.78
C GLN A 194 -31.35 33.19 -10.42
N SER A 195 -30.85 33.45 -9.20
CA SER A 195 -29.71 32.71 -8.67
C SER A 195 -30.06 31.23 -8.52
N LEU A 196 -29.22 30.36 -9.10
CA LEU A 196 -29.36 28.89 -9.01
C LEU A 196 -28.49 28.29 -7.90
N SER A 197 -27.75 29.11 -7.15
CA SER A 197 -26.69 28.62 -6.26
C SER A 197 -27.25 28.02 -4.95
N HIS A 198 -27.33 26.69 -4.87
CA HIS A 198 -27.09 25.97 -3.62
C HIS A 198 -25.59 26.04 -3.30
N SER A 199 -25.24 26.38 -2.06
CA SER A 199 -23.83 26.51 -1.67
C SER A 199 -23.15 25.12 -1.73
N PRO A 200 -21.95 25.00 -2.33
CA PRO A 200 -21.17 23.76 -2.33
C PRO A 200 -20.80 23.24 -0.92
N GLN A 201 -21.01 24.05 0.12
CA GLN A 201 -20.76 23.68 1.51
C GLN A 201 -21.74 22.63 2.06
N GLU A 202 -22.89 22.44 1.41
CA GLU A 202 -23.91 21.48 1.87
C GLU A 202 -23.65 20.02 1.43
N LEU A 203 -22.67 19.77 0.56
CA LEU A 203 -22.30 18.45 0.07
C LEU A 203 -20.83 18.12 0.36
N ASP A 204 -20.35 18.47 1.54
CA ASP A 204 -18.99 18.14 1.96
C ASP A 204 -18.83 16.63 2.19
N LEU A 205 -18.43 15.90 1.14
CA LEU A 205 -18.08 14.48 1.21
C LEU A 205 -16.68 14.23 1.82
N SER A 206 -15.97 15.27 2.29
CA SER A 206 -14.65 15.10 2.89
C SER A 206 -14.68 14.16 4.09
N GLY A 207 -15.72 14.24 4.94
CA GLY A 207 -15.90 13.35 6.09
C GLY A 207 -15.98 11.87 5.69
N VAL A 208 -16.78 11.55 4.66
CA VAL A 208 -16.90 10.18 4.12
C VAL A 208 -15.57 9.71 3.55
N ARG A 209 -14.86 10.57 2.83
CA ARG A 209 -13.55 10.26 2.26
C ARG A 209 -12.50 9.99 3.34
N TYR A 210 -12.48 10.78 4.41
CA TYR A 210 -11.57 10.56 5.53
C TYR A 210 -11.91 9.30 6.33
N ALA A 211 -13.20 8.98 6.52
CA ALA A 211 -13.61 7.72 7.13
C ALA A 211 -13.13 6.52 6.30
N ALA A 212 -13.38 6.54 4.99
CA ALA A 212 -12.90 5.51 4.07
C ALA A 212 -11.36 5.39 4.08
N ALA A 213 -10.63 6.51 4.08
CA ALA A 213 -9.16 6.50 4.19
C ALA A 213 -8.68 5.85 5.50
N ARG A 214 -9.38 6.05 6.62
CA ARG A 214 -9.05 5.40 7.90
C ARG A 214 -9.34 3.90 7.88
N GLU A 215 -10.42 3.46 7.26
CA GLU A 215 -10.73 2.04 7.08
C GLU A 215 -9.69 1.33 6.22
N ILE A 216 -9.23 1.98 5.14
CA ILE A 216 -8.12 1.49 4.31
C ILE A 216 -6.85 1.36 5.18
N ALA A 217 -6.47 2.41 5.90
CA ALA A 217 -5.29 2.38 6.76
C ALA A 217 -5.36 1.24 7.80
N LEU A 218 -6.53 1.05 8.41
CA LEU A 218 -6.80 -0.02 9.37
C LEU A 218 -6.59 -1.41 8.76
N ALA A 219 -7.07 -1.66 7.54
CA ALA A 219 -6.89 -2.96 6.88
C ALA A 219 -5.42 -3.31 6.65
N PHE A 220 -4.58 -2.32 6.35
CA PHE A 220 -3.12 -2.50 6.23
C PHE A 220 -2.39 -2.50 7.58
N GLY A 221 -3.08 -2.24 8.69
CA GLY A 221 -2.48 -2.13 10.02
C GLY A 221 -1.67 -0.84 10.24
N VAL A 222 -1.85 0.19 9.40
CA VAL A 222 -1.11 1.44 9.51
C VAL A 222 -1.94 2.46 10.32
N PRO A 223 -1.43 2.99 11.43
CA PRO A 223 -2.10 4.07 12.15
C PRO A 223 -2.35 5.29 11.23
N PRO A 224 -3.58 5.81 11.15
CA PRO A 224 -3.92 6.89 10.22
C PRO A 224 -3.05 8.15 10.33
N MET A 225 -2.56 8.45 11.54
CA MET A 225 -1.69 9.60 11.78
C MET A 225 -0.32 9.49 11.09
N LEU A 226 0.20 8.28 10.87
CA LEU A 226 1.45 8.07 10.13
C LEU A 226 1.27 8.36 8.62
N LEU A 227 0.03 8.30 8.13
CA LEU A 227 -0.34 8.61 6.75
C LEU A 227 -0.79 10.07 6.57
N GLY A 228 -0.77 10.88 7.63
CA GLY A 228 -1.24 12.26 7.60
C GLY A 228 -2.76 12.40 7.44
N ILE A 229 -3.54 11.34 7.72
CA ILE A 229 -4.99 11.41 7.67
C ILE A 229 -5.48 12.28 8.84
N PRO A 230 -6.31 13.31 8.60
CA PRO A 230 -6.75 14.24 9.66
C PRO A 230 -7.41 13.56 10.85
N GLY A 231 -7.16 14.07 12.06
CA GLY A 231 -7.66 13.59 13.36
C GLY A 231 -6.90 14.23 14.53
N ASP A 232 -7.21 13.83 15.77
CA ASP A 232 -6.55 14.36 16.97
C ASP A 232 -5.11 13.82 17.09
N ALA A 233 -4.14 14.54 16.51
CA ALA A 233 -2.72 14.20 16.52
C ALA A 233 -1.95 15.09 17.51
N THR A 234 -1.31 14.46 18.50
CA THR A 234 -0.28 15.09 19.36
C THR A 234 1.06 14.36 19.18
N TYR A 235 2.18 14.99 19.55
CA TYR A 235 3.51 14.35 19.48
C TYR A 235 3.59 13.02 20.26
N ASN A 236 2.98 12.96 21.44
CA ASN A 236 2.92 11.74 22.25
C ASN A 236 2.16 10.63 21.51
N ASN A 237 0.99 10.97 20.95
CA ASN A 237 0.19 10.04 20.15
C ASN A 237 0.97 9.53 18.94
N TYR A 238 1.76 10.38 18.28
CA TYR A 238 2.58 9.99 17.12
C TYR A 238 3.65 8.97 17.48
N ARG A 239 4.40 9.19 18.57
CA ARG A 239 5.45 8.25 19.01
C ARG A 239 4.86 6.88 19.36
N GLU A 240 3.73 6.86 20.07
CA GLU A 240 3.04 5.62 20.42
C GLU A 240 2.47 4.90 19.20
N ALA A 241 1.89 5.63 18.24
CA ALA A 241 1.41 5.05 17.00
C ALA A 241 2.54 4.46 16.14
N ASN A 242 3.68 5.15 16.03
CA ASN A 242 4.84 4.62 15.31
C ASN A 242 5.34 3.32 15.95
N LEU A 243 5.44 3.28 17.29
CA LEU A 243 5.80 2.07 18.03
C LEU A 243 4.79 0.93 17.81
N ALA A 244 3.49 1.24 17.86
CA ALA A 244 2.43 0.27 17.62
C ALA A 244 2.51 -0.33 16.20
N PHE A 245 2.75 0.51 15.18
CA PHE A 245 2.94 0.07 13.79
C PHE A 245 4.09 -0.93 13.66
N TRP A 246 5.25 -0.61 14.22
CA TRP A 246 6.41 -1.51 14.17
C TRP A 246 6.10 -2.85 14.84
N ARG A 247 5.54 -2.83 16.05
CA ARG A 247 5.28 -4.06 16.83
C ARG A 247 4.17 -4.93 16.23
N GLN A 248 3.07 -4.32 15.78
CA GLN A 248 1.85 -5.04 15.45
C GLN A 248 1.75 -5.38 13.96
N THR A 249 2.50 -4.68 13.11
CA THR A 249 2.39 -4.81 11.64
C THR A 249 3.73 -5.10 10.98
N ALA A 250 4.72 -4.21 11.12
CA ALA A 250 5.95 -4.33 10.36
C ALA A 250 6.81 -5.53 10.82
N LEU A 251 7.15 -5.62 12.11
CA LEU A 251 8.01 -6.70 12.63
C LEU A 251 7.40 -8.10 12.45
N PRO A 252 6.09 -8.34 12.69
CA PRO A 252 5.49 -9.64 12.40
C PRO A 252 5.62 -10.05 10.92
N LEU A 253 5.45 -9.10 9.98
CA LEU A 253 5.63 -9.37 8.55
C LEU A 253 7.09 -9.67 8.21
N VAL A 254 8.03 -8.92 8.78
CA VAL A 254 9.47 -9.15 8.60
C VAL A 254 9.89 -10.50 9.19
N ALA A 255 9.40 -10.86 10.37
CA ALA A 255 9.66 -12.14 11.01
C ALA A 255 9.16 -13.32 10.18
N LYS A 256 7.91 -13.22 9.69
CA LYS A 256 7.32 -14.22 8.81
C LYS A 256 8.13 -14.38 7.53
N THR A 257 8.56 -13.28 6.92
CA THR A 257 9.41 -13.30 5.70
C THR A 257 10.77 -13.92 5.96
N ALA A 258 11.46 -13.52 7.05
CA ALA A 258 12.76 -14.07 7.42
C ALA A 258 12.68 -15.58 7.67
N GLN A 259 11.62 -16.06 8.33
CA GLN A 259 11.38 -17.48 8.55
C GLN A 259 11.08 -18.23 7.25
N ALA A 260 10.26 -17.66 6.36
CA ALA A 260 9.94 -18.24 5.06
C ALA A 260 11.19 -18.39 4.19
N LEU A 261 11.99 -17.33 4.06
CA LEU A 261 13.26 -17.33 3.34
C LEU A 261 14.26 -18.32 3.95
N THR A 262 14.36 -18.35 5.28
CA THR A 262 15.20 -19.31 5.99
C THR A 262 14.84 -20.74 5.63
N ASN A 263 13.58 -21.12 5.78
CA ASN A 263 13.13 -22.49 5.53
C ASN A 263 13.33 -22.89 4.07
N TRP A 264 13.08 -21.96 3.15
CA TRP A 264 13.21 -22.21 1.72
C TRP A 264 14.67 -22.35 1.26
N LEU A 265 15.57 -21.50 1.75
CA LEU A 265 16.96 -21.45 1.26
C LEU A 265 17.91 -22.37 2.03
N ARG A 266 17.54 -22.85 3.23
CA ARG A 266 18.32 -23.82 4.03
C ARG A 266 18.87 -25.00 3.24
N PRO A 267 18.09 -25.72 2.40
CA PRO A 267 18.60 -26.85 1.62
C PRO A 267 19.73 -26.49 0.65
N ARG A 268 19.86 -25.22 0.27
CA ARG A 268 20.85 -24.73 -0.71
C ARG A 268 22.05 -24.04 -0.05
N PHE A 269 21.90 -23.55 1.18
CA PHE A 269 22.90 -22.71 1.84
C PHE A 269 23.42 -23.26 3.17
N GLY A 270 22.73 -24.22 3.79
CA GLY A 270 23.12 -24.82 5.07
C GLY A 270 21.91 -25.12 5.96
N SER A 271 21.87 -26.32 6.55
CA SER A 271 20.70 -26.84 7.27
C SER A 271 20.40 -26.13 8.61
N THR A 272 21.41 -25.55 9.23
CA THR A 272 21.36 -24.89 10.54
C THR A 272 21.18 -23.37 10.47
N LEU A 273 21.13 -22.81 9.25
CA LEU A 273 21.08 -21.36 9.05
C LEU A 273 19.75 -20.75 9.51
N ARG A 274 19.80 -19.52 10.01
CA ARG A 274 18.62 -18.72 10.34
C ARG A 274 18.85 -17.27 9.95
N LEU A 275 17.99 -16.74 9.08
CA LEU A 275 17.90 -15.31 8.84
C LEU A 275 17.19 -14.67 10.03
N ALA A 276 17.79 -13.59 10.53
CA ALA A 276 17.22 -12.72 11.54
C ALA A 276 17.14 -11.31 10.96
N TYR A 277 16.26 -10.50 11.52
CA TYR A 277 16.17 -9.07 11.24
C TYR A 277 16.71 -8.30 12.44
N ASP A 278 17.39 -7.20 12.16
CA ASP A 278 17.98 -6.36 13.19
C ASP A 278 16.95 -5.37 13.74
N THR A 279 16.48 -5.61 14.95
CA THR A 279 15.59 -4.69 15.67
C THR A 279 16.34 -3.49 16.26
N ASP A 280 17.65 -3.57 16.42
CA ASP A 280 18.45 -2.49 16.98
C ASP A 280 18.61 -1.33 15.98
N ALA A 281 18.59 -1.64 14.69
CA ALA A 281 18.53 -0.65 13.62
C ALA A 281 17.20 0.15 13.56
N VAL A 282 16.15 -0.28 14.28
CA VAL A 282 14.84 0.38 14.26
C VAL A 282 14.77 1.45 15.35
N GLU A 283 14.83 2.73 14.97
CA GLU A 283 14.80 3.86 15.90
C GLU A 283 13.54 3.91 16.78
N ALA A 284 12.39 3.50 16.23
CA ALA A 284 11.11 3.48 16.95
C ALA A 284 11.13 2.54 18.18
N LEU A 285 12.05 1.57 18.23
CA LEU A 285 12.19 0.60 19.33
C LEU A 285 13.25 1.00 20.36
N SER A 286 13.92 2.15 20.19
CA SER A 286 15.04 2.60 21.04
C SER A 286 14.72 2.57 22.54
N ALA A 287 13.60 3.14 22.96
CA ALA A 287 13.22 3.18 24.37
C ALA A 287 12.98 1.77 24.98
N GLU A 288 12.48 0.82 24.19
CA GLU A 288 12.32 -0.56 24.66
C GLU A 288 13.65 -1.29 24.75
N ARG A 289 14.52 -1.05 23.76
CA ARG A 289 15.86 -1.60 23.70
C ARG A 289 16.66 -1.17 24.92
N ASP A 290 16.63 0.13 25.26
CA ASP A 290 17.28 0.66 26.45
C ASP A 290 16.77 -0.04 27.72
N ALA A 291 15.45 -0.20 27.85
CA ALA A 291 14.85 -0.87 29.01
C ALA A 291 15.17 -2.39 29.08
N LEU A 292 15.34 -3.06 27.93
CA LEU A 292 15.79 -4.45 27.88
C LEU A 292 17.26 -4.56 28.28
N TRP A 293 18.12 -3.72 27.69
CA TRP A 293 19.55 -3.72 27.93
C TRP A 293 19.88 -3.40 29.39
N ASP A 294 19.20 -2.44 30.00
CA ASP A 294 19.34 -2.13 31.42
C ASP A 294 19.00 -3.33 32.31
N ARG A 295 17.91 -4.04 32.00
CA ARG A 295 17.44 -5.20 32.78
C ARG A 295 18.38 -6.40 32.65
N VAL A 296 18.81 -6.70 31.43
CA VAL A 296 19.74 -7.82 31.14
C VAL A 296 21.14 -7.50 31.67
N GLY A 297 21.58 -6.24 31.54
CA GLY A 297 22.87 -5.77 32.05
C GLY A 297 22.99 -5.97 33.57
N ARG A 298 21.95 -5.61 34.32
CA ARG A 298 21.88 -5.76 35.78
C ARG A 298 21.66 -7.21 36.27
N ALA A 299 21.33 -8.16 35.39
CA ALA A 299 21.15 -9.55 35.77
C ALA A 299 22.51 -10.23 36.01
N GLU A 300 23.02 -10.19 37.24
CA GLU A 300 24.35 -10.74 37.61
C GLU A 300 24.42 -12.27 37.49
N PHE A 301 23.28 -12.96 37.51
CA PHE A 301 23.21 -14.42 37.41
C PHE A 301 23.36 -14.96 35.99
N LEU A 302 23.34 -14.11 34.96
CA LEU A 302 23.52 -14.50 33.56
C LEU A 302 24.98 -14.34 33.13
N THR A 303 25.49 -15.33 32.41
CA THR A 303 26.76 -15.24 31.69
C THR A 303 26.71 -14.21 30.56
N THR A 304 27.86 -13.77 30.07
CA THR A 304 27.95 -12.83 28.94
C THR A 304 27.24 -13.37 27.69
N ASP A 305 27.40 -14.66 27.37
CA ASP A 305 26.74 -15.26 26.20
C ASP A 305 25.22 -15.38 26.38
N GLU A 306 24.74 -15.67 27.59
CA GLU A 306 23.31 -15.64 27.89
C GLU A 306 22.73 -14.23 27.76
N LYS A 307 23.46 -13.20 28.22
CA LYS A 307 23.06 -11.79 28.05
C LYS A 307 23.01 -11.41 26.57
N ARG A 308 24.06 -11.74 25.80
CA ARG A 308 24.12 -11.49 24.34
C ARG A 308 22.95 -12.16 23.63
N SER A 309 22.71 -13.44 23.90
CA SER A 309 21.59 -14.19 23.35
C SER A 309 20.24 -13.58 23.74
N ALA A 310 20.06 -13.09 24.97
CA ALA A 310 18.83 -12.43 25.42
C ALA A 310 18.57 -11.10 24.70
N THR A 311 19.64 -10.42 24.26
CA THR A 311 19.59 -9.18 23.46
C THR A 311 19.64 -9.41 21.95
N GLY A 312 19.63 -10.66 21.48
CA GLY A 312 19.58 -10.99 20.05
C GLY A 312 20.94 -11.15 19.34
N TYR A 313 22.06 -11.04 20.06
CA TYR A 313 23.41 -11.21 19.54
C TYR A 313 23.91 -12.65 19.63
N GLY A 314 24.82 -13.03 18.73
CA GLY A 314 25.50 -14.34 18.80
C GLY A 314 26.48 -14.47 19.97
N SER A 315 26.85 -15.70 20.33
CA SER A 315 27.86 -15.98 21.35
C SER A 315 29.23 -15.41 20.96
N LEU A 316 30.05 -15.08 21.95
CA LEU A 316 31.47 -14.79 21.71
C LEU A 316 32.18 -16.07 21.27
N ILE A 317 33.10 -15.94 20.31
CA ILE A 317 33.93 -17.05 19.79
C ILE A 317 35.10 -17.27 20.75
#